data_AF-A0A369XWL8-F1
#
_entry.id   AF-A0A369XWL8-F1
#
_cell.length_a   1.000
_cell.length_b   1.000
_cell.length_c   1.000
_cell.angle_alpha   90.00
_cell.angle_beta   90.00
_cell.angle_gamma   90.00
#
_symmetry.space_group_name_H-M   'P 1'
#
loop_
_entity.id
_entity.type
_entity.pdbx_description
1 polymer ?
#
loop_
_entity_poly.entity_id
_entity_poly.type
_entity_poly.pdbx_seq_one_letter_code
_entity_poly.pdbx_strand_id
1 'polypeptide(L)' 'MLDLSKLLGFDRVNIKTSIKNYVEEHGIEYEGVKIISANKNFIVLETSENAKIILATNSIQYVEEFIPYY' A
#
# COMPACT_ATOMS: atom_id res chain seq x y z
N MET A 1 -5.72 -13.13 3.44
CA MET A 1 -6.20 -12.22 2.38
C MET A 1 -6.21 -10.82 2.99
N LEU A 2 -5.63 -9.82 2.32
CA LEU A 2 -5.57 -8.45 2.85
C LEU A 2 -6.99 -7.94 3.12
N ASP A 3 -7.23 -7.47 4.33
CA ASP A 3 -8.54 -6.92 4.72
C ASP A 3 -8.65 -5.47 4.25
N LEU A 4 -9.21 -5.30 3.05
CA LEU A 4 -9.39 -4.00 2.40
C LEU A 4 -10.34 -3.08 3.18
N SER A 5 -11.17 -3.61 4.08
CA SER A 5 -12.09 -2.78 4.88
C SER A 5 -11.35 -1.86 5.84
N LYS A 6 -10.15 -2.25 6.30
CA LYS A 6 -9.28 -1.42 7.14
C LYS A 6 -8.63 -0.27 6.39
N LEU A 7 -8.56 -0.33 5.06
CA LEU A 7 -7.94 0.70 4.22
C LEU A 7 -8.79 1.96 4.07
N LEU A 8 -10.10 1.85 4.28
CA LEU A 8 -11.05 2.95 4.07
C LEU A 8 -11.11 3.93 5.26
N GLY A 9 -10.42 3.62 6.37
CA GLY A 9 -10.41 4.45 7.58
C GLY A 9 -9.19 5.34 7.76
N PHE A 10 -8.13 5.17 6.97
CA PHE A 10 -6.86 5.88 7.13
C PHE A 10 -6.73 7.03 6.11
N ASP A 11 -6.28 8.21 6.57
CA ASP A 11 -5.98 9.35 5.68
C ASP A 11 -4.74 9.05 4.80
N ARG A 12 -3.70 8.46 5.41
CA ARG A 12 -2.48 8.02 4.77
C ARG A 12 -2.01 6.68 5.34
N VAL A 13 -1.29 5.92 4.55
CA VAL A 13 -0.82 4.58 4.91
C VAL A 13 0.62 4.35 4.49
N ASN A 14 1.31 3.43 5.18
CA ASN A 14 2.51 2.80 4.67
C ASN A 14 2.13 1.46 4.02
N ILE A 15 2.71 1.16 2.86
CA ILE A 15 2.44 -0.07 2.11
C ILE A 15 3.76 -0.71 1.73
N LYS A 16 3.91 -1.99 2.08
CA LYS A 16 5.00 -2.82 1.58
C LYS A 16 4.48 -3.84 0.59
N THR A 17 5.13 -3.90 -0.57
CA THR A 17 4.91 -4.95 -1.55
C THR A 17 5.86 -6.12 -1.33
N SER A 18 5.52 -7.30 -1.84
CA SER A 18 6.38 -8.49 -1.84
C SER A 18 6.59 -8.96 -3.28
N ILE A 19 7.83 -9.27 -3.64
CA ILE A 19 8.16 -9.99 -4.86
C ILE A 19 8.36 -11.45 -4.48
N LYS A 20 7.43 -12.32 -4.89
CA LYS A 20 7.55 -13.77 -4.69
C LYS A 20 8.58 -14.37 -5.65
N ASN A 21 9.88 -14.20 -5.38
CA ASN A 21 10.95 -14.99 -6.00
C ASN A 21 11.89 -15.56 -4.92
N TYR A 22 11.43 -16.64 -4.31
CA TYR A 22 12.06 -17.79 -3.61
C TYR A 22 13.38 -17.70 -2.80
N VAL A 23 14.07 -16.57 -2.62
CA VAL A 23 15.32 -16.57 -1.80
C VAL A 23 15.40 -15.41 -0.81
N GLU A 24 14.87 -14.23 -1.15
CA GLU A 24 14.80 -13.06 -0.26
C GLU A 24 13.51 -12.27 -0.55
N GLU A 25 12.81 -11.79 0.49
CA GLU A 25 11.63 -10.92 0.31
C GLU A 25 12.09 -9.50 -0.06
N HIS A 26 12.26 -9.25 -1.35
CA HIS A 26 12.43 -7.89 -1.86
C HIS A 26 11.05 -7.26 -2.11
N GLY A 27 10.86 -6.06 -1.58
CA GLY A 27 9.62 -5.31 -1.65
C GLY A 27 9.89 -3.83 -1.83
N ILE A 28 8.96 -3.12 -2.47
CA ILE A 28 8.94 -1.66 -2.46
C ILE A 28 8.09 -1.20 -1.29
N GLU A 29 8.64 -0.32 -0.46
CA GLU A 29 7.94 0.38 0.60
C GLU A 29 7.49 1.75 0.10
N TYR A 30 6.21 2.05 0.29
CA TYR A 30 5.58 3.33 0.01
C TYR A 30 5.13 3.92 1.33
N GLU A 31 5.72 5.04 1.74
CA GLU A 31 5.42 5.68 3.02
C GLU A 31 4.46 6.86 2.85
N GLY A 32 3.51 7.00 3.77
CA GLY A 32 2.61 8.15 3.84
C GLY A 32 1.79 8.42 2.56
N VAL A 33 1.47 7.38 1.80
CA VAL A 33 0.69 7.47 0.56
C VAL A 33 -0.80 7.48 0.86
N LYS A 34 -1.58 8.14 0.00
CA LYS A 34 -3.04 8.19 0.11
C LYS A 34 -3.67 7.10 -0.75
N ILE A 35 -4.65 6.37 -0.22
CA ILE A 35 -5.45 5.43 -1.01
C ILE A 35 -6.58 6.21 -1.68
N ILE A 36 -6.58 6.27 -3.01
CA ILE A 36 -7.62 6.96 -3.80
C ILE A 36 -8.75 6.01 -4.17
N SER A 37 -8.41 4.76 -4.45
CA SER A 37 -9.36 3.73 -4.87
C SER A 37 -8.84 2.36 -4.49
N ALA A 38 -9.74 1.48 -4.07
CA ALA A 38 -9.40 0.10 -3.74
C ALA A 38 -10.53 -0.83 -4.17
N ASN A 39 -10.16 -1.99 -4.71
CA ASN A 39 -11.05 -3.12 -4.89
C ASN A 39 -10.29 -4.42 -4.66
N LYS A 40 -10.99 -5.55 -4.82
CA LYS A 40 -10.43 -6.90 -4.58
C LYS A 40 -9.12 -7.21 -5.34
N ASN A 41 -8.88 -6.59 -6.49
CA ASN A 41 -7.77 -6.92 -7.38
C ASN A 41 -6.64 -5.88 -7.35
N PHE A 42 -6.97 -4.61 -7.15
CA PHE A 42 -5.99 -3.53 -7.18
C PHE A 42 -6.31 -2.39 -6.22
N ILE A 43 -5.27 -1.66 -5.87
CA ILE A 43 -5.34 -0.38 -5.17
C ILE A 43 -4.65 0.70 -5.99
N VAL A 44 -5.16 1.92 -5.86
CA VAL A 44 -4.59 3.13 -6.48
C VAL A 44 -4.14 4.06 -5.37
N LEU A 45 -2.87 4.44 -5.44
CA LEU A 45 -2.18 5.29 -4.48
C LEU A 45 -1.86 6.65 -5.08
N GLU A 46 -1.89 7.68 -4.26
CA GLU A 46 -1.31 9.00 -4.53
C GLU A 46 -0.10 9.22 -3.64
N THR A 47 1.03 9.58 -4.25
CA THR A 47 2.22 10.01 -3.50
C THR A 47 2.13 11.48 -3.11
N SER A 48 3.02 11.93 -2.23
CA SER A 48 3.17 13.35 -1.88
C SER A 48 3.48 14.26 -3.08
N GLU A 49 4.04 13.70 -4.15
CA GLU A 49 4.35 14.39 -5.41
C GLU A 49 3.17 14.38 -6.40
N ASN A 50 1.97 13.94 -5.98
CA ASN A 50 0.78 13.73 -6.81
C ASN A 50 0.98 12.68 -7.92
N ALA A 51 1.96 11.78 -7.77
CA ALA A 51 2.10 10.65 -8.68
C ALA A 51 1.09 9.56 -8.32
N LYS A 52 0.51 8.92 -9.33
CA LYS A 52 -0.46 7.83 -9.15
C LYS A 52 0.19 6.49 -9.42
N ILE A 53 0.03 5.56 -8.49
CA ILE A 53 0.61 4.22 -8.53
C ILE A 53 -0.50 3.19 -8.43
N ILE A 54 -0.49 2.18 -9.31
CA ILE A 54 -1.43 1.06 -9.27
C ILE A 54 -0.68 -0.17 -8.76
N LEU A 55 -1.17 -0.75 -7.67
CA LEU A 55 -0.63 -1.99 -7.10
C LEU A 55 -1.66 -3.10 -7.16
N ALA A 56 -1.21 -4.31 -7.48
CA ALA A 56 -2.05 -5.50 -7.38
C ALA A 56 -2.20 -5.90 -5.91
N THR A 57 -3.41 -6.22 -5.47
CA THR A 57 -3.65 -6.56 -4.04
C THR A 57 -2.90 -7.80 -3.58
N ASN A 58 -2.60 -8.72 -4.51
CA ASN A 58 -1.85 -9.94 -4.24
C ASN A 58 -0.33 -9.72 -4.09
N SER A 59 0.19 -8.56 -4.49
CA SER A 59 1.59 -8.19 -4.28
C SER A 59 1.79 -7.45 -2.96
N ILE A 60 0.73 -7.11 -2.22
CA ILE A 60 0.85 -6.36 -0.96
C ILE A 60 1.14 -7.32 0.18
N GLN A 61 2.21 -7.04 0.92
CA GLN A 61 2.59 -7.77 2.13
C GLN A 61 1.83 -7.24 3.35
N TYR A 62 1.85 -5.91 3.56
CA TYR A 62 1.10 -5.26 4.62
C TYR A 62 0.68 -3.84 4.23
N VAL A 63 -0.30 -3.34 4.98
CA VAL A 63 -0.69 -1.93 5.00
C VAL A 63 -0.90 -1.51 6.45
N GLU A 64 -0.35 -0.37 6.84
CA GLU A 64 -0.48 0.21 8.18
C GLU A 64 -0.79 1.71 8.11
N GLU A 65 -1.37 2.26 9.17
CA GLU A 65 -1.63 3.70 9.28
C GLU A 65 -0.32 4.48 9.30
N PHE A 66 -0.23 5.54 8.51
CA PHE A 66 0.91 6.45 8.57
C PHE A 66 0.74 7.41 9.76
N ILE A 67 1.68 7.36 10.71
CA ILE A 67 1.73 8.25 11.86
C ILE A 67 2.88 9.23 11.65
N PRO A 68 2.62 10.53 11.42
CA PRO A 68 3.69 11.53 11.35
C PRO A 68 4.33 11.70 12.73
N TYR A 69 5.66 11.57 12.79
CA TYR A 69 6.43 11.97 13.98
C TYR A 69 6.48 13.50 14.03
N TYR A 70 5.88 14.07 15.09
CA TYR A 70 5.94 15.50 15.42
C TYR A 70 7.12 15.81 16.34
#